data_AF-A0A9E0CZL5-F1
#
_entry.id   AF-A0A9E0CZL5-F1
#
_cell.length_a   1.000
_cell.length_b   1.000
_cell.length_c   1.000
_cell.angle_alpha   90.00
_cell.angle_beta   90.00
_cell.angle_gamma   90.00
#
_symmetry.space_group_name_H-M   'P 1'
#
loop_
_entity.id
_entity.type
_entity.pdbx_description
1 polymer ?
#
loop_
_entity_poly.entity_id
_entity_poly.type
_entity_poly.pdbx_seq_one_letter_code
_entity_poly.pdbx_strand_id
1 'polypeptide(L)'
;MKEKKNYIDNIPKINDMKWDVSEDGIVEITVENTGFYNTIAQKIFKKPRYSFIKLDEYGSFVWQKIDGKKSIYEIGKELQAVHEGAATQLYERLSQYFAILERNKYIVFEE
;
A
#
# COMPACT_ATOMS: atom_id res chain seq x y z
N MET A 1 -20.23 -1.89 -24.70
CA MET A 1 -20.24 -1.51 -23.26
C MET A 1 -18.85 -1.80 -22.74
N LYS A 2 -18.12 -0.82 -22.18
CA LYS A 2 -16.87 -1.13 -21.48
C LYS A 2 -17.25 -1.92 -20.24
N GLU A 3 -16.72 -3.13 -20.08
CA GLU A 3 -16.91 -3.91 -18.87
C GLU A 3 -16.47 -3.07 -17.67
N LYS A 4 -17.28 -3.09 -16.62
CA LYS A 4 -16.97 -2.36 -15.38
C LYS A 4 -15.89 -3.18 -14.67
N LYS A 5 -14.61 -2.93 -15.01
CA LYS A 5 -13.45 -3.63 -14.44
C LYS A 5 -13.57 -3.60 -12.91
N ASN A 6 -13.54 -4.77 -12.26
CA ASN A 6 -13.72 -4.84 -10.82
C ASN A 6 -12.47 -4.26 -10.14
N TYR A 7 -12.64 -3.56 -9.01
CA TYR A 7 -11.51 -2.89 -8.35
C TYR A 7 -10.41 -3.87 -7.94
N ILE A 8 -10.81 -5.08 -7.52
CA ILE A 8 -9.89 -6.13 -7.08
C ILE A 8 -9.10 -6.79 -8.22
N ASP A 9 -9.45 -6.52 -9.48
CA ASP A 9 -8.74 -7.02 -10.66
C ASP A 9 -7.53 -6.13 -11.02
N ASN A 10 -7.36 -4.99 -10.34
CA ASN A 10 -6.23 -4.11 -10.57
C ASN A 10 -4.93 -4.74 -10.07
N ILE A 11 -3.84 -4.52 -10.81
CA ILE A 11 -2.48 -4.94 -10.46
C ILE A 11 -1.74 -3.75 -9.83
N PRO A 12 -1.52 -3.73 -8.51
CA PRO A 12 -0.73 -2.69 -7.86
C PRO A 12 0.75 -2.82 -8.19
N LYS A 13 1.41 -1.67 -8.31
CA LYS A 13 2.86 -1.55 -8.44
C LYS A 13 3.37 -0.47 -7.51
N ILE A 14 4.40 -0.78 -6.72
CA ILE A 14 5.07 0.19 -5.87
C ILE A 14 5.72 1.26 -6.76
N ASN A 15 5.50 2.54 -6.45
CA ASN A 15 6.18 3.65 -7.11
C ASN A 15 7.67 3.66 -6.74
N ASP A 16 8.41 4.72 -7.08
CA ASP A 16 9.83 4.88 -6.70
C ASP A 16 9.97 5.21 -5.19
N MET A 17 9.49 4.30 -4.34
CA MET A 17 9.47 4.39 -2.90
C MET A 17 10.66 3.60 -2.35
N LYS A 18 11.42 4.21 -1.44
CA LYS A 18 12.40 3.49 -0.62
C LYS A 18 11.70 2.84 0.56
N TRP A 19 11.96 1.56 0.80
CA TRP A 19 11.42 0.83 1.94
C TRP A 19 12.35 -0.31 2.34
N ASP A 20 12.23 -0.74 3.59
CA ASP A 20 13.00 -1.84 4.17
C ASP A 20 12.07 -2.72 5.02
N VAL A 21 12.55 -3.90 5.42
CA VAL A 21 11.83 -4.88 6.24
C VAL A 21 12.68 -5.21 7.45
N SER A 22 12.18 -4.93 8.65
CA SER A 22 12.86 -5.31 9.89
C SER A 22 12.82 -6.83 10.13
N GLU A 23 13.61 -7.30 11.10
CA GLU A 23 13.73 -8.72 11.43
C GLU A 23 12.40 -9.39 11.83
N ASP A 24 11.46 -8.61 12.38
CA ASP A 24 10.10 -9.02 12.72
C ASP A 24 9.12 -8.98 11.54
N GLY A 25 9.60 -8.68 10.33
CA GLY A 25 8.78 -8.63 9.11
C GLY A 25 8.01 -7.33 8.90
N ILE A 26 8.25 -6.30 9.73
CA ILE A 26 7.57 -5.01 9.61
C ILE A 26 8.21 -4.16 8.51
N VAL A 27 7.38 -3.64 7.62
CA VAL A 27 7.81 -2.75 6.55
C VAL A 27 7.89 -1.31 7.07
N GLU A 28 8.99 -0.64 6.78
CA GLU A 28 9.15 0.80 6.97
C GLU A 28 9.37 1.50 5.62
N ILE A 29 8.46 2.40 5.27
CA ILE A 29 8.52 3.20 4.03
C ILE A 29 9.18 4.55 4.33
N THR A 30 10.22 4.89 3.56
CA THR A 30 10.84 6.21 3.58
C THR A 30 10.18 7.12 2.55
N VAL A 31 9.58 8.21 3.01
CA VAL A 31 8.89 9.20 2.19
C VAL A 31 9.68 10.50 2.18
N GLU A 32 10.13 10.96 1.01
CA GLU A 32 10.75 12.29 0.87
C GLU A 32 9.68 13.38 0.87
N ASN A 33 9.83 14.37 1.76
CA ASN A 33 8.85 15.44 1.95
C ASN A 33 8.95 16.55 0.89
N THR A 34 9.30 16.22 -0.35
CA THR A 34 9.42 17.16 -1.47
C THR A 34 8.21 17.08 -2.40
N GLY A 35 7.51 18.20 -2.61
CA GLY A 35 6.53 18.37 -3.71
C GLY A 35 5.06 18.09 -3.38
N PHE A 36 4.70 17.08 -2.57
CA PHE A 36 3.28 16.71 -2.36
C PHE A 36 2.67 17.22 -1.03
N TYR A 37 3.49 17.36 0.03
CA TYR A 37 3.02 17.77 1.36
C TYR A 37 3.18 19.26 1.65
N ASN A 38 3.25 20.11 0.62
CA ASN A 38 3.43 21.57 0.78
C ASN A 38 2.44 22.18 1.80
N THR A 39 1.20 21.67 1.89
CA THR A 39 0.20 22.13 2.88
C THR A 39 0.55 21.76 4.33
N ILE A 40 1.23 20.64 4.55
CA ILE A 40 1.71 20.20 5.87
C ILE A 40 3.05 20.87 6.21
N ALA A 41 3.90 21.08 5.20
CA ALA A 41 5.21 21.72 5.34
C ALA A 41 5.10 23.22 5.69
N GLN A 42 4.10 23.93 5.18
CA GLN A 42 3.94 25.37 5.39
C GLN A 42 3.67 25.78 6.85
N LYS A 43 3.05 24.94 7.68
CA LYS A 43 2.76 25.24 9.09
C LYS A 43 3.91 24.88 10.05
N ILE A 44 4.89 24.11 9.62
CA ILE A 44 5.95 23.57 10.47
C ILE A 44 7.29 23.79 9.76
N PHE A 45 7.86 24.98 9.89
CA PHE A 45 9.18 25.36 9.37
C PHE A 45 10.37 24.56 9.96
N LYS A 46 10.13 23.35 10.50
CA LYS A 46 11.11 22.46 11.15
C LYS A 46 10.90 20.97 10.83
N LYS A 47 10.21 20.60 9.74
CA LYS A 47 10.01 19.17 9.43
C LYS A 47 11.26 18.55 8.77
N PRO A 48 11.65 17.31 9.14
CA PRO A 48 12.77 16.62 8.53
C PRO A 48 12.52 16.34 7.05
N ARG A 49 13.59 16.25 6.26
CA ARG A 49 13.55 15.99 4.80
C ARG A 49 12.84 14.68 4.45
N TYR A 50 12.89 13.70 5.36
CA TYR A 50 12.29 12.38 5.20
C TYR A 50 11.33 12.07 6.35
N SER A 51 10.28 11.32 6.04
CA SER A 51 9.37 10.70 7.02
C SER A 51 9.47 9.18 6.90
N PHE A 52 9.41 8.47 8.02
CA PHE A 52 9.43 7.01 8.09
C PHE A 52 8.06 6.51 8.51
N ILE A 53 7.46 5.63 7.73
CA ILE A 53 6.12 5.09 7.98
C ILE A 53 6.26 3.59 8.22
N LYS A 54 6.08 3.18 9.48
CA LYS A 54 5.98 1.78 9.85
C LYS A 54 4.57 1.28 9.58
N LEU A 55 4.47 0.20 8.82
CA LEU A 55 3.20 -0.49 8.59
C LEU A 55 2.88 -1.42 9.77
N ASP A 56 1.61 -1.78 9.93
CA ASP A 56 1.22 -2.87 10.81
C ASP A 56 1.58 -4.23 10.18
N GLU A 57 1.45 -5.34 10.91
CA GLU A 57 1.74 -6.69 10.39
C GLU A 57 0.94 -6.98 9.10
N TYR A 58 -0.35 -6.61 9.09
CA TYR A 58 -1.24 -6.76 7.95
C TYR A 58 -0.73 -5.99 6.73
N GLY A 59 -0.47 -4.68 6.88
CA GLY A 59 0.02 -3.83 5.82
C GLY A 59 1.41 -4.24 5.34
N SER A 60 2.28 -4.67 6.26
CA SER A 60 3.62 -5.16 5.94
C SER A 60 3.57 -6.42 5.09
N PHE A 61 2.68 -7.36 5.44
CA PHE A 61 2.46 -8.55 4.64
C PHE A 61 1.97 -8.18 3.24
N VAL A 62 0.90 -7.39 3.15
CA VAL A 62 0.30 -7.01 1.85
C VAL A 62 1.30 -6.26 0.99
N TRP A 63 2.04 -5.29 1.56
CA TRP A 63 3.05 -4.50 0.85
C TRP A 63 4.13 -5.38 0.22
N GLN A 64 4.65 -6.36 0.96
CA GLN A 64 5.67 -7.29 0.46
C GLN A 64 5.16 -8.21 -0.67
N LYS A 65 3.85 -8.33 -0.86
CA LYS A 65 3.25 -9.08 -1.98
C LYS A 65 3.05 -8.26 -3.25
N ILE A 66 3.28 -6.95 -3.21
CA ILE A 66 3.14 -6.07 -4.37
C ILE A 66 4.38 -6.24 -5.26
N ASP A 67 4.26 -7.09 -6.28
CA ASP A 67 5.32 -7.42 -7.23
C ASP A 67 5.12 -6.79 -8.63
N GLY A 68 4.06 -5.99 -8.79
CA GLY A 68 3.67 -5.41 -10.09
C GLY A 68 3.08 -6.44 -11.06
N LYS A 69 2.72 -7.64 -10.61
CA LYS A 69 2.16 -8.71 -11.44
C LYS A 69 0.87 -9.28 -10.89
N LYS A 70 0.79 -9.46 -9.57
CA LYS A 70 -0.40 -10.00 -8.89
C LYS A 70 -1.48 -8.94 -8.77
N SER A 71 -2.72 -9.34 -9.02
CA SER A 71 -3.91 -8.55 -8.73
C SER A 71 -4.16 -8.42 -7.23
N ILE A 72 -4.95 -7.41 -6.82
CA ILE A 72 -5.44 -7.28 -5.44
C ILE A 72 -6.14 -8.57 -4.99
N TYR A 73 -6.90 -9.21 -5.88
CA TYR A 73 -7.57 -10.47 -5.61
C TYR A 73 -6.59 -11.61 -5.27
N GLU A 74 -5.52 -11.77 -6.04
CA GLU A 74 -4.49 -12.79 -5.80
C GLU A 74 -3.74 -12.56 -4.49
N ILE A 75 -3.39 -11.30 -4.19
CA ILE A 75 -2.80 -10.91 -2.92
C ILE A 75 -3.76 -11.23 -1.76
N GLY A 76 -5.06 -10.98 -1.94
CA GLY A 76 -6.10 -11.32 -0.97
C GLY A 76 -6.22 -12.82 -0.71
N LYS A 77 -6.05 -13.67 -1.73
CA LYS A 77 -6.03 -15.13 -1.56
C LYS A 77 -4.82 -15.61 -0.74
N GLU A 78 -3.63 -15.05 -0.99
CA GLU A 78 -2.44 -15.36 -0.19
C GLU A 78 -2.62 -14.92 1.27
N LEU A 79 -3.18 -13.74 1.49
CA LEU A 79 -3.49 -13.22 2.81
C LEU A 79 -4.54 -14.10 3.53
N GLN A 80 -5.56 -14.57 2.82
CA GLN A 80 -6.59 -15.45 3.37
C GLN A 80 -6.01 -16.81 3.79
N ALA A 81 -5.03 -17.34 3.05
CA ALA A 81 -4.37 -18.59 3.40
C ALA A 81 -3.56 -18.50 4.70
N VAL A 82 -3.10 -17.30 5.07
CA VAL A 82 -2.37 -17.04 6.32
C VAL A 82 -3.33 -16.72 7.48
N HIS A 83 -4.51 -16.18 7.18
CA HIS A 83 -5.51 -15.77 8.18
C HIS A 83 -6.84 -16.51 7.96
N GLU A 84 -6.97 -17.70 8.57
CA GLU A 84 -8.22 -18.47 8.55
C GLU A 84 -9.36 -17.70 9.27
N GLY A 85 -10.50 -17.49 8.58
CA GLY A 85 -11.77 -17.15 9.24
C GLY A 85 -12.47 -15.82 8.91
N ALA A 86 -11.94 -14.95 8.03
CA ALA A 86 -12.48 -13.59 7.83
C ALA A 86 -12.74 -13.15 6.36
N ALA A 87 -13.02 -14.09 5.46
CA ALA A 87 -12.97 -13.89 3.99
C ALA A 87 -13.69 -12.63 3.44
N THR A 88 -14.89 -12.29 3.92
CA THR A 88 -15.65 -11.14 3.38
C THR A 88 -15.08 -9.79 3.83
N GLN A 89 -14.79 -9.64 5.13
CA GLN A 89 -14.16 -8.41 5.66
C GLN A 89 -12.72 -8.24 5.14
N LEU A 90 -12.08 -9.34 4.76
CA LEU A 90 -10.72 -9.33 4.22
C LEU A 90 -10.61 -8.46 2.98
N TYR A 91 -11.46 -8.68 1.97
CA TYR A 91 -11.40 -7.96 0.70
C TYR A 91 -11.85 -6.50 0.84
N GLU A 92 -12.77 -6.20 1.77
CA GLU A 92 -13.15 -4.82 2.08
C GLU A 92 -11.97 -4.05 2.68
N ARG A 93 -11.31 -4.61 3.71
CA ARG A 93 -10.12 -4.01 4.33
C ARG A 93 -8.96 -3.90 3.34
N LEU A 94 -8.76 -4.92 2.51
CA LEU A 94 -7.70 -4.95 1.50
C LEU A 94 -7.94 -3.85 0.44
N SER A 95 -9.17 -3.69 -0.01
CA SER A 95 -9.54 -2.66 -0.98
C SER A 95 -9.32 -1.26 -0.41
N GLN A 96 -9.71 -1.03 0.85
CA GLN A 96 -9.47 0.25 1.53
C GLN A 96 -7.97 0.54 1.69
N TYR A 97 -7.19 -0.48 2.05
CA TYR A 97 -5.74 -0.37 2.17
C TYR A 97 -5.11 0.07 0.85
N PHE A 98 -5.42 -0.61 -0.26
CA PHE A 98 -4.94 -0.25 -1.58
C PHE A 98 -5.38 1.14 -2.04
N ALA A 99 -6.62 1.54 -1.73
CA ALA A 99 -7.11 2.89 -2.04
C ALA A 99 -6.35 3.99 -1.26
N ILE A 100 -5.93 3.71 -0.03
CA ILE A 100 -5.08 4.62 0.76
C ILE A 100 -3.69 4.72 0.13
N LEU A 101 -3.07 3.59 -0.25
CA LEU A 101 -1.76 3.59 -0.89
C LEU A 101 -1.76 4.36 -2.22
N GLU A 102 -2.77 4.13 -3.05
CA GLU A 102 -2.94 4.81 -4.35
C GLU A 102 -3.15 6.32 -4.15
N ARG A 103 -4.01 6.71 -3.21
CA ARG A 103 -4.28 8.13 -2.89
C ARG A 103 -3.01 8.86 -2.45
N ASN A 104 -2.18 8.20 -1.64
CA ASN A 104 -0.90 8.74 -1.19
C ASN A 104 0.23 8.58 -2.22
N LYS A 105 -0.06 8.06 -3.41
CA LYS A 105 0.91 7.84 -4.50
C LYS A 105 2.06 6.91 -4.11
N TYR A 106 1.83 6.00 -3.17
CA TYR A 106 2.80 4.96 -2.82
C TYR A 106 2.79 3.83 -3.85
N ILE A 107 1.64 3.63 -4.49
CA ILE A 107 1.47 2.70 -5.59
C ILE A 107 0.74 3.36 -6.76
N VAL A 108 0.78 2.69 -7.90
CA VAL A 108 -0.09 2.90 -9.05
C VAL A 108 -0.73 1.58 -9.45
N PHE A 109 -1.87 1.64 -10.14
CA PHE A 109 -2.46 0.46 -10.78
C PHE A 109 -2.10 0.45 -12.26
N GLU A 110 -1.71 -0.71 -12.78
CA GLU A 110 -1.58 -0.90 -14.22
C GLU A 110 -2.99 -1.04 -14.85
N GLU A 111 -3.24 -0.29 -15.93
CA GLU A 111 -4.50 -0.31 -16.70
C GLU A 111 -4.68 -1.58 -17.54
#